data_AF-A0AAW9J796-F1
#
_entry.id   AF-A0AAW9J796-F1
#
_cell.length_a   1.000
_cell.length_b   1.000
_cell.length_c   1.000
_cell.angle_alpha   90.00
_cell.angle_beta   90.00
_cell.angle_gamma   90.00
#
_symmetry.space_group_name_H-M   'P 1'
#
loop_
_entity.id
_entity.type
_entity.pdbx_description
1 polymer ?
#
loop_
_entity_poly.entity_id
_entity_poly.type
_entity_poly.pdbx_seq_one_letter_code
_entity_poly.pdbx_strand_id
1 'polypeptide(L)'
;FISIFIIITNKKMKYIEEIASGLRVISNGDLSYRIEERGKDEIKKLAENINNMAAEIETSIESERRAEKTKGELITNVSHDLRTPLTSVMGYIGLVKDGKYEDENMMKEYLNIAFNKSNQLKELIEDLFEYTK
;
A
#
# COMPACT_ATOMS: atom_id res chain seq x y z
N PHE A 1 27.13 19.94 48.18
CA PHE A 1 25.98 20.37 47.34
C PHE A 1 26.41 20.55 45.87
N ILE A 2 27.31 21.49 45.56
CA ILE A 2 27.76 21.78 44.19
C ILE A 2 28.31 20.53 43.47
N SER A 3 29.17 19.74 44.10
CA SER A 3 29.75 18.54 43.47
C SER A 3 28.70 17.48 43.11
N ILE A 4 27.70 17.26 43.96
CA ILE A 4 26.60 16.32 43.70
C ILE A 4 25.74 16.84 42.53
N PHE A 5 25.46 18.14 42.50
CA PHE A 5 24.72 18.77 41.41
C PHE A 5 25.43 18.64 40.06
N ILE A 6 26.75 18.84 40.02
CA ILE A 6 27.57 18.66 38.82
C ILE A 6 27.52 17.21 38.34
N ILE A 7 27.67 16.23 39.25
CA ILE A 7 27.61 14.81 38.91
C ILE A 7 26.26 14.43 38.29
N ILE A 8 25.15 14.90 38.88
CA ILE A 8 23.80 14.64 38.36
C ILE A 8 23.61 15.28 36.99
N THR A 9 24.03 16.54 36.82
CA THR A 9 23.90 17.28 35.55
C THR A 9 24.71 16.60 34.44
N ASN A 10 25.96 16.22 34.71
CA ASN A 10 26.80 15.52 33.73
C ASN A 10 26.20 14.17 33.33
N LYS A 11 25.63 13.43 34.28
CA LYS A 11 24.96 12.15 34.00
C LYS A 11 23.73 12.35 33.09
N LYS A 12 22.93 13.38 33.35
CA LYS A 12 21.77 13.71 32.50
C LYS A 12 22.19 14.17 31.11
N MET A 13 23.21 15.03 31.01
CA MET A 13 23.73 15.51 29.73
C MET A 13 24.22 14.35 28.85
N LYS A 14 24.99 13.42 29.43
CA LYS A 14 25.43 12.23 28.73
C LYS A 14 24.25 11.38 28.19
N TYR A 15 23.18 11.24 28.96
CA TYR A 15 22.00 10.51 28.50
C TYR A 15 21.26 11.25 27.37
N ILE A 16 21.22 12.59 27.39
CA ILE A 16 20.68 13.38 26.28
C ILE A 16 21.52 13.17 25.00
N GLU A 17 22.85 13.13 25.11
CA GLU A 17 23.73 12.81 23.98
C GLU A 17 23.45 11.41 23.41
N GLU A 18 23.21 10.42 24.27
CA GLU A 18 22.81 9.07 23.85
C GLU A 18 21.45 9.07 23.14
N ILE A 19 20.45 9.79 23.64
CA ILE A 19 19.15 9.97 22.97
C ILE A 19 19.35 10.63 21.60
N ALA A 20 20.14 11.70 21.51
CA ALA A 20 20.40 12.40 20.26
C ALA A 20 21.11 11.50 19.24
N SER A 21 22.06 10.68 19.68
CA SER A 21 22.72 9.69 18.83
C SER A 21 21.74 8.62 18.34
N GLY A 22 20.89 8.10 19.22
CA GLY A 22 19.86 7.12 18.86
C GLY A 22 18.84 7.68 17.87
N LEU A 23 18.38 8.91 18.09
CA LEU A 23 17.51 9.61 17.15
C LEU A 23 18.18 9.77 15.77
N ARG A 24 19.48 10.01 15.73
CA ARG A 24 20.23 10.09 14.47
C ARG A 24 20.21 8.77 13.71
N VAL A 25 20.36 7.64 14.40
CA VAL A 25 20.25 6.29 13.81
C VAL A 25 18.86 6.08 13.21
N ILE A 26 17.81 6.38 13.98
CA ILE A 26 16.41 6.29 13.53
C ILE A 26 16.17 7.18 12.30
N SER A 27 16.64 8.44 12.33
CA SER A 27 16.47 9.38 11.22
C SER A 27 17.25 8.98 9.95
N ASN A 28 18.29 8.16 10.10
CA ASN A 28 19.06 7.62 8.97
C ASN A 28 18.41 6.36 8.35
N GLY A 29 17.23 5.95 8.85
CA GLY A 29 16.40 4.91 8.25
C GLY A 29 16.30 3.61 9.04
N ASP A 30 17.07 3.46 10.13
CA ASP A 30 16.89 2.31 11.02
C ASP A 30 15.80 2.58 12.05
N LEU A 31 14.55 2.50 11.58
CA LEU A 31 13.37 2.66 12.42
C LEU A 31 13.18 1.53 13.43
N SER A 32 13.98 0.45 13.37
CA SER A 32 13.92 -0.66 14.34
C SER A 32 14.75 -0.38 15.60
N TYR A 33 15.67 0.59 15.52
CA TYR A 33 16.46 1.03 16.66
C TYR A 33 15.56 1.59 17.77
N ARG A 34 15.88 1.26 19.02
CA ARG A 34 15.18 1.76 20.21
C ARG A 34 16.19 2.37 21.17
N ILE A 35 15.90 3.58 21.60
CA ILE A 35 16.68 4.30 22.60
C ILE A 35 16.39 3.67 23.97
N GLU A 36 17.43 3.39 24.75
CA GLU A 36 17.26 2.80 26.07
C GLU A 36 16.56 3.78 27.03
N GLU A 37 15.49 3.33 27.68
CA GLU A 37 14.65 4.17 28.54
C GLU A 37 15.15 4.17 29.98
N ARG A 38 16.00 5.14 30.33
CA ARG A 38 16.63 5.24 31.66
C ARG A 38 16.03 6.35 32.51
N GLY A 39 15.86 6.07 33.80
CA GLY A 39 15.43 7.05 34.80
C GLY A 39 13.93 6.99 35.11
N LYS A 40 13.40 8.08 35.67
CA LYS A 40 11.96 8.24 35.99
C LYS A 40 11.49 9.68 35.75
N ASP A 41 12.27 10.46 35.00
CA ASP A 41 12.05 11.89 34.78
C ASP A 41 11.59 12.16 33.33
N GLU A 42 11.52 13.44 32.98
CA GLU A 42 11.08 13.92 31.67
C GLU A 42 12.01 13.47 30.54
N ILE A 43 13.28 13.17 30.84
CA ILE A 43 14.24 12.69 29.84
C ILE A 43 13.92 11.24 29.46
N LYS A 44 13.47 10.40 30.41
CA LYS A 44 12.92 9.07 30.08
C LYS A 44 11.71 9.17 29.16
N LYS A 45 10.77 10.06 29.49
CA LYS A 45 9.57 10.28 28.65
C LYS A 45 9.91 10.73 27.24
N LEU A 46 10.97 11.54 27.08
CA LEU A 46 11.46 11.92 25.76
C LEU A 46 11.95 10.71 24.95
N ALA A 47 12.72 9.81 25.57
CA ALA A 47 13.17 8.57 24.92
C ALA A 47 11.97 7.66 24.54
N GLU A 48 11.02 7.47 25.45
CA GLU A 48 9.77 6.73 25.19
C GLU A 48 9.00 7.31 24.00
N ASN A 49 8.81 8.63 23.96
CA ASN A 49 8.09 9.29 22.87
C ASN A 49 8.80 9.12 21.53
N ILE A 50 10.14 9.20 21.49
CA ILE A 50 10.91 8.96 20.27
C ILE A 50 10.76 7.52 19.80
N ASN A 51 10.82 6.54 20.71
CA ASN A 51 10.61 5.13 20.40
C ASN A 51 9.21 4.88 19.82
N ASN A 52 8.19 5.48 20.43
CA ASN A 52 6.81 5.38 19.94
C ASN A 52 6.65 5.99 18.54
N MET A 53 7.22 7.18 18.32
CA MET A 53 7.22 7.81 16.99
C MET A 53 7.91 6.92 15.95
N ALA A 54 9.06 6.33 16.28
CA ALA A 54 9.77 5.43 15.36
C ALA A 54 8.89 4.21 15.00
N ALA A 55 8.22 3.61 15.97
CA ALA A 55 7.32 2.48 15.77
C ALA A 55 6.07 2.85 14.93
N GLU A 56 5.49 4.03 15.15
CA GLU A 56 4.37 4.52 14.37
C GLU A 56 4.75 4.79 12.90
N ILE A 57 5.94 5.37 12.68
CA ILE A 57 6.47 5.59 11.32
C ILE A 57 6.74 4.25 10.63
N GLU A 58 7.37 3.30 11.33
CA GLU A 58 7.64 1.94 10.82
C GLU A 58 6.34 1.24 10.40
N THR A 59 5.32 1.32 11.25
CA THR A 59 3.99 0.76 10.98
C THR A 59 3.32 1.45 9.80
N SER A 60 3.43 2.78 9.71
CA SER A 60 2.85 3.56 8.61
C SER A 60 3.48 3.18 7.27
N ILE A 61 4.81 3.09 7.20
CA ILE A 61 5.53 2.67 5.99
C ILE A 61 5.14 1.25 5.58
N GLU A 62 5.05 0.31 6.52
CA GLU A 62 4.64 -1.05 6.22
C GLU A 62 3.18 -1.11 5.72
N SER A 63 2.29 -0.29 6.30
CA SER A 63 0.90 -0.19 5.84
C SER A 63 0.79 0.40 4.43
N GLU A 64 1.57 1.45 4.13
CA GLU A 64 1.64 2.07 2.81
C GLU A 64 2.19 1.09 1.78
N ARG A 65 3.26 0.36 2.12
CA ARG A 65 3.83 -0.66 1.25
C ARG A 65 2.84 -1.78 0.96
N ARG A 66 2.08 -2.22 1.95
CA ARG A 66 1.00 -3.19 1.75
C ARG A 66 -0.10 -2.65 0.86
N ALA A 67 -0.52 -1.40 1.06
CA ALA A 67 -1.53 -0.75 0.24
C ALA A 67 -1.07 -0.66 -1.23
N GLU A 68 0.17 -0.24 -1.49
CA GLU A 68 0.74 -0.18 -2.84
C GLU A 68 0.87 -1.57 -3.47
N LYS A 69 1.26 -2.60 -2.70
CA LYS A 69 1.28 -4.00 -3.20
C LYS A 69 -0.11 -4.48 -3.58
N THR A 70 -1.10 -4.29 -2.71
CA THR A 70 -2.50 -4.67 -2.98
C THR A 70 -3.04 -3.94 -4.20
N LYS A 71 -2.76 -2.63 -4.33
CA LYS A 71 -3.12 -1.84 -5.52
C LYS A 71 -2.50 -2.39 -6.79
N GLY A 72 -1.22 -2.77 -6.77
CA GLY A 72 -0.55 -3.41 -7.90
C GLY A 72 -1.16 -4.76 -8.29
N GLU A 73 -1.50 -5.59 -7.30
CA GLU A 73 -2.17 -6.88 -7.49
C GLU A 73 -3.59 -6.70 -8.07
N LEU A 74 -4.36 -5.75 -7.53
CA LEU A 74 -5.69 -5.40 -8.05
C LEU A 74 -5.63 -4.98 -9.52
N ILE A 75 -4.73 -4.05 -9.88
CA ILE A 75 -4.56 -3.60 -11.27
C ILE A 75 -4.24 -4.77 -12.20
N THR A 76 -3.34 -5.66 -11.77
CA THR A 76 -2.92 -6.82 -12.57
C THR A 76 -4.07 -7.80 -12.80
N ASN A 77 -4.79 -8.15 -11.73
CA ASN A 77 -5.90 -9.09 -11.78
C ASN A 77 -7.06 -8.54 -12.62
N VAL A 78 -7.44 -7.29 -12.37
CA VAL A 78 -8.46 -6.59 -13.16
C VAL A 78 -8.06 -6.52 -14.63
N SER A 79 -6.82 -6.16 -14.94
CA SER A 79 -6.35 -6.10 -16.34
C SER A 79 -6.48 -7.45 -17.06
N HIS A 80 -6.21 -8.55 -16.36
CA HIS A 80 -6.41 -9.89 -16.88
C HIS A 80 -7.89 -10.20 -17.11
N ASP A 81 -8.74 -9.89 -16.14
CA ASP A 81 -10.16 -10.19 -16.15
C ASP A 81 -10.94 -9.34 -17.15
N LEU A 82 -10.46 -8.14 -17.48
CA LEU A 82 -11.01 -7.31 -18.56
C LEU A 82 -10.56 -7.79 -19.95
N ARG A 83 -9.33 -8.33 -20.09
CA ARG A 83 -8.78 -8.78 -21.38
C ARG A 83 -9.58 -9.94 -21.98
N THR A 84 -10.02 -10.87 -21.15
CA THR A 84 -10.76 -12.08 -21.58
C THR A 84 -12.10 -11.76 -22.27
N PRO A 85 -13.04 -11.02 -21.65
CA PRO A 85 -14.28 -10.62 -22.31
C PRO A 85 -14.01 -9.71 -23.51
N LEU A 86 -13.05 -8.77 -23.44
CA LEU A 86 -12.70 -7.92 -24.57
C LEU A 86 -12.25 -8.73 -25.80
N THR A 87 -11.39 -9.73 -25.59
CA THR A 87 -10.93 -10.63 -26.67
C THR A 87 -12.12 -11.39 -27.27
N SER A 88 -13.07 -11.83 -26.44
CA SER A 88 -14.29 -12.49 -26.90
C SER A 88 -15.17 -11.56 -27.74
N VAL A 89 -15.40 -10.33 -27.26
CA VAL A 89 -16.16 -9.30 -28.00
C VAL A 89 -15.54 -9.04 -29.37
N MET A 90 -14.22 -8.78 -29.41
CA MET A 90 -13.50 -8.56 -30.65
C MET A 90 -13.54 -9.78 -31.57
N GLY A 91 -13.45 -11.00 -31.02
CA GLY A 91 -13.52 -12.25 -31.77
C GLY A 91 -14.86 -12.42 -32.48
N TYR A 92 -15.97 -12.34 -31.75
CA TYR A 92 -17.31 -12.50 -32.34
C TYR A 92 -17.67 -11.40 -33.34
N ILE A 93 -17.31 -10.14 -33.03
CA ILE A 93 -17.48 -9.03 -34.00
C ILE A 93 -16.61 -9.27 -35.25
N GLY A 94 -15.39 -9.79 -35.08
CA GLY A 94 -14.49 -10.15 -36.17
C GLY A 94 -15.08 -11.24 -37.08
N LEU A 95 -15.68 -12.29 -36.50
CA LEU A 95 -16.37 -13.34 -37.27
C LEU A 95 -17.50 -12.77 -38.13
N VAL A 96 -18.31 -11.88 -37.56
CA VAL A 96 -19.39 -11.21 -38.31
C VAL A 96 -18.82 -10.31 -39.42
N LYS A 97 -17.79 -9.52 -39.11
CA LYS A 97 -17.15 -8.62 -40.08
C LYS A 97 -16.51 -9.38 -41.25
N ASP A 98 -15.92 -10.52 -40.99
CA ASP A 98 -15.28 -11.38 -41.99
C ASP A 98 -16.29 -12.21 -42.81
N GLY A 99 -17.59 -12.11 -42.53
CA GLY A 99 -18.62 -12.92 -43.19
C GLY A 99 -18.56 -14.41 -42.80
N LYS A 100 -17.93 -14.73 -41.66
CA LYS A 100 -17.75 -16.12 -41.18
C LYS A 100 -18.96 -16.58 -40.37
N TYR A 101 -20.12 -16.65 -41.01
CA TYR A 101 -21.37 -17.17 -40.45
C TYR A 101 -22.20 -17.85 -41.55
N GLU A 102 -22.98 -18.86 -41.21
CA GLU A 102 -23.75 -19.65 -42.18
C GLU A 102 -25.08 -19.00 -42.56
N ASP A 103 -25.74 -18.35 -41.59
CA ASP A 103 -27.03 -17.70 -41.78
C ASP A 103 -27.22 -16.48 -40.85
N GLU A 104 -28.34 -15.78 -41.03
CA GLU A 104 -28.66 -14.59 -40.24
C GLU A 104 -28.88 -14.90 -38.75
N ASN A 105 -29.27 -16.13 -38.39
CA ASN A 105 -29.48 -16.52 -37.00
C ASN A 105 -28.13 -16.67 -36.28
N MET A 106 -27.14 -17.32 -36.90
CA MET A 106 -25.79 -17.44 -36.39
C MET A 106 -25.11 -16.07 -36.23
N MET A 107 -25.31 -15.17 -37.19
CA MET A 107 -24.83 -13.78 -37.08
C MET A 107 -25.43 -13.07 -35.85
N LYS A 108 -26.75 -13.19 -35.65
CA LYS A 108 -27.45 -12.61 -34.49
C LYS A 108 -26.94 -13.23 -33.17
N GLU A 109 -26.66 -14.53 -33.15
CA GLU A 109 -26.08 -15.20 -32.00
C GLU A 109 -24.70 -14.65 -31.65
N TYR A 110 -23.80 -14.50 -32.62
CA TYR A 110 -22.47 -13.89 -32.41
C TYR A 110 -22.56 -12.46 -31.88
N LEU A 111 -23.44 -11.64 -32.43
CA LEU A 111 -23.69 -10.29 -31.94
C LEU A 111 -24.23 -10.29 -30.51
N ASN A 112 -25.14 -11.22 -30.18
CA ASN A 112 -25.68 -11.35 -28.83
C ASN A 112 -24.60 -11.78 -27.82
N ILE A 113 -23.71 -12.71 -28.20
CA ILE A 113 -22.59 -13.12 -27.34
C ILE A 113 -21.64 -11.93 -27.11
N ALA A 114 -21.29 -11.18 -28.16
CA ALA A 114 -20.46 -9.97 -28.04
C ALA A 114 -21.12 -8.91 -27.15
N PHE A 115 -22.43 -8.70 -27.29
CA PHE A 115 -23.18 -7.76 -26.45
C PHE A 115 -23.16 -8.18 -24.97
N ASN A 116 -23.46 -9.46 -24.68
CA ASN A 116 -23.43 -9.98 -23.32
C ASN A 116 -22.03 -9.89 -22.68
N LYS A 117 -20.97 -10.16 -23.46
CA LYS A 117 -19.59 -10.00 -22.99
C LYS A 117 -19.22 -8.53 -22.73
N SER A 118 -19.77 -7.60 -23.50
CA SER A 118 -19.59 -6.16 -23.28
C SER A 118 -20.32 -5.70 -22.00
N ASN A 119 -21.51 -6.22 -21.72
CA ASN A 119 -22.21 -5.97 -20.45
C ASN A 119 -21.45 -6.55 -19.25
N GLN A 120 -20.93 -7.77 -19.37
CA GLN A 120 -20.08 -8.35 -18.33
C GLN A 120 -18.83 -7.49 -18.06
N LEU A 121 -18.19 -6.95 -19.11
CA LEU A 121 -17.07 -6.03 -18.98
C LEU A 121 -17.48 -4.74 -18.25
N LYS A 122 -18.69 -4.21 -18.54
CA LYS A 122 -19.24 -3.03 -17.88
C LYS A 122 -19.42 -3.25 -16.37
N GLU A 123 -20.01 -4.39 -15.98
CA GLU A 123 -20.20 -4.76 -14.57
C GLU A 123 -18.85 -4.85 -13.83
N LEU A 124 -17.85 -5.51 -14.42
CA LEU A 124 -16.50 -5.60 -13.82
C LEU A 124 -15.83 -4.23 -13.62
N ILE A 125 -16.07 -3.28 -14.54
CA ILE A 125 -15.57 -1.91 -14.41
C ILE A 125 -16.33 -1.15 -13.32
N GLU A 126 -17.65 -1.33 -13.21
CA GLU A 126 -18.47 -0.72 -12.16
C GLU A 126 -18.06 -1.22 -10.78
N ASP A 127 -17.89 -2.54 -10.62
CA ASP A 127 -17.39 -3.16 -9.39
C ASP A 127 -16.02 -2.59 -9.00
N LEU A 128 -15.09 -2.47 -9.96
CA LEU A 128 -13.77 -1.87 -9.73
C LEU A 128 -13.87 -0.44 -9.18
N PHE A 129 -14.71 0.40 -9.79
CA PHE A 129 -14.86 1.79 -9.35
C PHE A 129 -15.43 1.89 -7.94
N GLU A 130 -16.34 0.98 -7.54
CA GLU A 130 -16.84 0.92 -6.16
C GLU A 130 -15.74 0.59 -5.14
N TYR A 131 -14.81 -0.33 -5.47
CA TYR A 131 -13.69 -0.68 -4.58
C TYR A 131 -12.60 0.41 -4.49
N THR A 132 -12.48 1.28 -5.49
CA THR A 132 -11.47 2.36 -5.52
C THR A 132 -11.94 3.67 -4.86
N LYS A 133 -13.19 3.73 -4.38
CA LYS A 133 -13.81 4.91 -3.79
C LYS A 133 -13.61 4.96 -2.28
#